data_AF-A0A653ZL60-F1
#
_entry.id   AF-A0A653ZL60-F1
#
_cell.length_a   1.000
_cell.length_b   1.000
_cell.length_c   1.000
_cell.angle_alpha   90.00
_cell.angle_beta   90.00
_cell.angle_gamma   90.00
#
_symmetry.space_group_name_H-M   'P 1'
#
loop_
_entity.id
_entity.type
_entity.pdbx_description
1 polymer ?
#
loop_
_entity_poly.entity_id
_entity_poly.type
_entity_poly.pdbx_seq_one_letter_code
_entity_poly.pdbx_strand_id
1 'polypeptide(L)'
;MISAYIVSTGYDQPKPVDGEYVAKIFESHAEFNYAGRKVIAKSVKGSMAAGGVSGKVLVTGFSANIVCDFDVPRKGFQCSRSNDRKISYEKVLAATLVPTGFDQPYPFYGGKIEYKSRIRKAEVEFGCFEKYRAVLDGNVQFAVLDAPCTILPFYDDPMRCRVIFDDATIYLARKYGQGVHDKLVADAVNELQQLLAIT
;
A
#
# COMPACT_ATOMS: atom_id res chain seq x y z
N MET A 1 -3.02 23.39 -13.99
CA MET A 1 -2.43 22.10 -14.43
C MET A 1 -1.72 21.49 -13.24
N ILE A 2 -2.01 20.23 -12.91
CA ILE A 2 -1.49 19.55 -11.71
C ILE A 2 -0.65 18.34 -12.14
N SER A 3 0.62 18.31 -11.71
CA SER A 3 1.50 17.18 -11.98
C SER A 3 1.04 15.96 -11.20
N ALA A 4 0.96 14.85 -11.90
CA ALA A 4 0.55 13.55 -11.41
C ALA A 4 1.50 12.48 -11.95
N TYR A 5 1.51 11.34 -11.28
CA TYR A 5 2.11 10.12 -11.79
C TYR A 5 1.01 9.10 -12.09
N ILE A 6 1.24 8.26 -13.08
CA ILE A 6 0.26 7.26 -13.50
C ILE A 6 0.45 6.03 -12.62
N VAL A 7 -0.65 5.39 -12.25
CA VAL A 7 -0.72 4.14 -11.49
C VAL A 7 -1.55 3.12 -12.28
N SER A 8 -1.05 1.88 -12.37
CA SER A 8 -1.80 0.77 -12.93
C SER A 8 -2.93 0.35 -11.98
N THR A 9 -4.07 -0.03 -12.54
CA THR A 9 -5.20 -0.58 -11.76
C THR A 9 -5.32 -2.09 -11.89
N GLY A 10 -4.39 -2.70 -12.63
CA GLY A 10 -4.22 -4.13 -12.79
C GLY A 10 -2.81 -4.47 -13.28
N TYR A 11 -2.42 -5.72 -13.13
CA TYR A 11 -1.08 -6.21 -13.41
C TYR A 11 -0.69 -6.15 -14.89
N ASP A 12 -1.46 -6.78 -15.78
CA ASP A 12 -1.13 -6.81 -17.22
C ASP A 12 -1.61 -5.55 -17.97
N GLN A 13 -1.69 -4.40 -17.28
CA GLN A 13 -2.24 -3.19 -17.85
C GLN A 13 -1.18 -2.49 -18.72
N PRO A 14 -1.43 -2.29 -20.03
CA PRO A 14 -0.47 -1.57 -20.85
C PRO A 14 -0.32 -0.14 -20.35
N LYS A 15 0.92 0.36 -20.35
CA LYS A 15 1.19 1.76 -20.05
C LYS A 15 0.48 2.64 -21.08
N PRO A 16 -0.23 3.71 -20.66
CA PRO A 16 -0.79 4.70 -21.58
C PRO A 16 0.30 5.32 -22.46
N VAL A 17 -0.01 5.51 -23.73
CA VAL A 17 0.84 6.27 -24.66
C VAL A 17 0.66 7.78 -24.44
N ASP A 18 1.56 8.56 -25.01
CA ASP A 18 1.47 10.03 -24.97
C ASP A 18 0.17 10.48 -25.66
N GLY A 19 -0.57 11.37 -24.99
CA GLY A 19 -1.87 11.80 -25.48
C GLY A 19 -2.76 12.44 -24.43
N GLU A 20 -3.92 12.88 -24.89
CA GLU A 20 -4.95 13.49 -24.06
C GLU A 20 -6.10 12.50 -23.84
N TYR A 21 -6.46 12.28 -22.59
CA TYR A 21 -7.51 11.36 -22.18
C TYR A 21 -8.60 12.10 -21.41
N VAL A 22 -9.85 11.84 -21.78
CA VAL A 22 -11.01 12.28 -21.00
C VAL A 22 -11.00 11.55 -19.66
N ALA A 23 -11.15 12.32 -18.58
CA ALA A 23 -10.99 11.82 -17.23
C ALA A 23 -12.10 12.30 -16.30
N LYS A 24 -12.31 11.56 -15.22
CA LYS A 24 -13.04 12.00 -14.02
C LYS A 24 -12.05 12.34 -12.93
N ILE A 25 -12.14 13.55 -12.39
CA ILE A 25 -11.19 14.13 -11.45
C ILE A 25 -11.80 14.10 -10.05
N PHE A 26 -11.08 13.46 -9.16
CA PHE A 26 -11.38 13.34 -7.74
C PHE A 26 -10.40 14.18 -6.92
N GLU A 27 -10.57 14.13 -5.61
CA GLU A 27 -9.82 14.96 -4.68
C GLU A 27 -8.31 14.70 -4.79
N SER A 28 -7.91 13.44 -4.90
CA SER A 28 -6.49 13.04 -4.86
C SER A 28 -5.97 12.46 -6.18
N HIS A 29 -6.84 12.20 -7.15
CA HIS A 29 -6.47 11.53 -8.40
C HIS A 29 -7.46 11.83 -9.53
N ALA A 30 -7.09 11.50 -10.76
CA ALA A 30 -7.99 11.44 -11.91
C ALA A 30 -8.06 10.00 -12.44
N GLU A 31 -9.25 9.57 -12.83
CA GLU A 31 -9.50 8.29 -13.48
C GLU A 31 -9.78 8.50 -14.97
N PHE A 32 -9.12 7.74 -15.83
CA PHE A 32 -9.40 7.72 -17.27
C PHE A 32 -9.38 6.29 -17.80
N ASN A 33 -9.90 6.07 -19.00
CA ASN A 33 -9.89 4.75 -19.64
C ASN A 33 -8.82 4.71 -20.74
N TYR A 34 -8.05 3.62 -20.77
CA TYR A 34 -7.08 3.32 -21.80
C TYR A 34 -7.14 1.83 -22.16
N ALA A 35 -7.27 1.52 -23.46
CA ALA A 35 -7.39 0.14 -23.96
C ALA A 35 -8.45 -0.71 -23.20
N GLY A 36 -9.60 -0.10 -22.87
CA GLY A 36 -10.69 -0.76 -22.15
C GLY A 36 -10.47 -0.95 -20.64
N ARG A 37 -9.37 -0.43 -20.09
CA ARG A 37 -9.03 -0.54 -18.66
C ARG A 37 -9.01 0.83 -18.00
N LYS A 38 -9.36 0.88 -16.72
CA LYS A 38 -9.25 2.09 -15.90
C LYS A 38 -7.78 2.38 -15.62
N VAL A 39 -7.40 3.64 -15.57
CA VAL A 39 -6.07 4.11 -15.20
C VAL A 39 -6.20 5.27 -14.22
N ILE A 40 -5.31 5.33 -13.23
CA ILE A 40 -5.33 6.37 -12.20
C ILE A 40 -4.12 7.29 -12.39
N ALA A 41 -4.34 8.59 -12.55
CA ALA A 41 -3.31 9.62 -12.44
C ALA A 41 -3.38 10.24 -11.04
N LYS A 42 -2.42 9.92 -10.17
CA LYS A 42 -2.42 10.36 -8.77
C LYS A 42 -1.65 11.65 -8.60
N SER A 43 -2.28 12.65 -7.98
CA SER A 43 -1.67 13.96 -7.76
C SER A 43 -0.53 13.89 -6.76
N VAL A 44 0.54 14.64 -7.03
CA VAL A 44 1.67 14.81 -6.10
C VAL A 44 1.34 15.84 -5.00
N LYS A 45 0.38 16.75 -5.21
CA LYS A 45 0.04 17.82 -4.26
C LYS A 45 -1.44 18.21 -4.29
N GLY A 46 -2.04 18.33 -3.09
CA GLY A 46 -3.29 19.04 -2.84
C GLY A 46 -4.58 18.33 -3.28
N SER A 47 -5.71 18.88 -2.82
CA SER A 47 -7.06 18.49 -3.23
C SER A 47 -7.40 19.14 -4.58
N MET A 48 -7.87 18.36 -5.55
CA MET A 48 -8.13 18.80 -6.93
C MET A 48 -9.60 19.03 -7.24
N ALA A 49 -10.50 18.17 -6.75
CA ALA A 49 -11.95 18.34 -6.78
C ALA A 49 -12.67 17.29 -5.93
N ALA A 50 -13.51 17.68 -4.98
CA ALA A 50 -14.40 16.73 -4.31
C ALA A 50 -15.63 16.46 -5.21
N GLY A 51 -15.69 15.30 -5.87
CA GLY A 51 -16.94 14.87 -6.52
C GLY A 51 -16.85 14.20 -7.90
N GLY A 52 -15.66 13.88 -8.43
CA GLY A 52 -15.57 13.11 -9.69
C GLY A 52 -15.97 13.91 -10.92
N VAL A 53 -15.45 15.13 -11.04
CA VAL A 53 -15.84 16.08 -12.08
C VAL A 53 -15.12 15.78 -13.40
N SER A 54 -15.74 16.07 -14.54
CA SER A 54 -15.09 15.91 -15.84
C SER A 54 -13.86 16.80 -15.98
N GLY A 55 -12.84 16.27 -16.62
CA GLY A 55 -11.66 17.02 -17.05
C GLY A 55 -10.78 16.13 -17.92
N LYS A 56 -9.49 16.43 -17.97
CA LYS A 56 -8.56 15.75 -18.87
C LYS A 56 -7.24 15.41 -18.20
N VAL A 57 -6.67 14.28 -18.62
CA VAL A 57 -5.31 13.86 -18.26
C VAL A 57 -4.46 13.89 -19.52
N LEU A 58 -3.43 14.73 -19.51
CA LEU A 58 -2.40 14.76 -20.55
C LEU A 58 -1.23 13.88 -20.11
N VAL A 59 -0.99 12.79 -20.82
CA VAL A 59 0.13 11.86 -20.57
C VAL A 59 1.32 12.26 -21.43
N THR A 60 2.48 12.41 -20.81
CA THR A 60 3.76 12.72 -21.46
C THR A 60 4.89 11.88 -20.86
N GLY A 61 5.31 10.83 -21.54
CA GLY A 61 6.38 9.94 -21.10
C GLY A 61 6.08 9.23 -19.78
N PHE A 62 6.67 9.71 -18.68
CA PHE A 62 6.47 9.15 -17.32
C PHE A 62 5.59 10.04 -16.44
N SER A 63 5.21 11.23 -16.90
CA SER A 63 4.40 12.18 -16.15
C SER A 63 2.99 12.27 -16.74
N ALA A 64 2.04 12.61 -15.89
CA ALA A 64 0.70 13.00 -16.29
C ALA A 64 0.40 14.39 -15.75
N ASN A 65 -0.35 15.16 -16.51
CA ASN A 65 -0.82 16.48 -16.13
C ASN A 65 -2.34 16.47 -16.13
N ILE A 66 -2.92 16.82 -14.98
CA ILE A 66 -4.37 16.89 -14.81
C ILE A 66 -4.81 18.33 -15.10
N VAL A 67 -5.81 18.46 -15.97
CA VAL A 67 -6.44 19.72 -16.37
C VAL A 67 -7.91 19.67 -15.96
N CYS A 68 -8.30 20.58 -15.06
CA CYS A 68 -9.68 20.78 -14.61
C CYS A 68 -10.24 22.04 -15.29
N ASP A 69 -11.52 22.01 -15.67
CA ASP A 69 -12.19 23.12 -16.35
C ASP A 69 -12.78 24.19 -15.39
N PHE A 70 -12.44 24.19 -14.09
CA PHE A 70 -13.02 25.10 -13.08
C PHE A 70 -12.08 25.37 -11.90
N ASP A 71 -12.28 26.52 -11.23
CA ASP A 71 -11.55 26.94 -10.04
C ASP A 71 -11.90 26.09 -8.82
N VAL A 72 -10.87 25.56 -8.16
CA VAL A 72 -10.96 24.60 -7.06
C VAL A 72 -11.34 25.29 -5.75
N PRO A 73 -12.45 24.93 -5.08
CA PRO A 73 -12.70 25.36 -3.71
C PRO A 73 -11.70 24.67 -2.77
N ARG A 74 -10.79 25.43 -2.17
CA ARG A 74 -9.88 24.94 -1.12
C ARG A 74 -10.67 24.69 0.18
N LYS A 75 -11.36 23.56 0.32
CA LYS A 75 -11.89 23.17 1.63
C LYS A 75 -10.75 22.61 2.49
N GLY A 76 -10.51 23.28 3.61
CA GLY A 76 -9.57 22.84 4.64
C GLY A 76 -9.99 21.49 5.21
N PHE A 77 -9.06 20.56 5.26
CA PHE A 77 -9.27 19.22 5.79
C PHE A 77 -9.43 19.30 7.31
N GLN A 78 -10.63 19.00 7.84
CA GLN A 78 -10.81 18.74 9.27
C GLN A 78 -10.63 17.25 9.53
N CYS A 79 -9.47 16.90 10.06
CA CYS A 79 -9.20 15.54 10.53
C CYS A 79 -9.95 15.32 11.85
N SER A 80 -11.11 14.68 11.80
CA SER A 80 -11.79 14.20 12.99
C SER A 80 -11.00 13.04 13.59
N ARG A 81 -10.17 13.34 14.60
CA ARG A 81 -9.56 12.34 15.48
C ARG A 81 -10.66 11.71 16.34
N SER A 82 -11.06 10.48 16.02
CA SER A 82 -11.82 9.66 16.95
C SER A 82 -10.86 8.85 17.82
N ASN A 83 -10.98 9.08 19.13
CA ASN A 83 -10.28 8.39 20.20
C ASN A 83 -10.65 6.90 20.29
N ASP A 84 -9.69 6.14 20.80
CA ASP A 84 -9.80 4.87 21.53
C ASP A 84 -10.61 3.74 20.88
N ARG A 85 -10.05 3.16 19.82
CA ARG A 85 -10.42 1.81 19.38
C ARG A 85 -9.59 0.78 20.14
N LYS A 86 -10.30 -0.10 20.85
CA LYS A 86 -9.81 -1.38 21.36
C LYS A 86 -9.05 -2.09 20.23
N ILE A 87 -7.73 -2.24 20.35
CA ILE A 87 -6.88 -2.80 19.30
C ILE A 87 -7.16 -4.31 19.22
N SER A 88 -7.95 -4.71 18.23
CA SER A 88 -8.05 -6.10 17.77
C SER A 88 -6.66 -6.53 17.27
N TYR A 89 -6.23 -7.78 17.50
CA TYR A 89 -5.00 -8.34 16.90
C TYR A 89 -5.41 -9.42 15.90
N GLU A 90 -5.45 -9.03 14.63
CA GLU A 90 -5.88 -9.90 13.53
C GLU A 90 -4.70 -10.68 12.95
N LYS A 91 -4.89 -12.01 12.85
CA LYS A 91 -3.91 -12.90 12.20
C LYS A 91 -3.86 -12.70 10.69
N VAL A 92 -4.96 -12.25 10.10
CA VAL A 92 -5.10 -12.08 8.65
C VAL A 92 -5.45 -10.63 8.40
N LEU A 93 -4.59 -9.93 7.67
CA LEU A 93 -4.86 -8.58 7.20
C LEU A 93 -5.06 -8.58 5.69
N ALA A 94 -5.97 -7.74 5.22
CA ALA A 94 -6.03 -7.40 3.81
C ALA A 94 -4.89 -6.44 3.48
N ALA A 95 -4.34 -6.58 2.29
CA ALA A 95 -3.31 -5.70 1.77
C ALA A 95 -3.57 -5.40 0.30
N THR A 96 -3.28 -4.17 -0.08
CA THR A 96 -3.26 -3.74 -1.47
C THR A 96 -1.94 -4.15 -2.11
N LEU A 97 -2.04 -4.91 -3.19
CA LEU A 97 -0.92 -5.24 -4.03
C LEU A 97 -0.53 -4.03 -4.89
N VAL A 98 0.74 -3.68 -4.84
CA VAL A 98 1.33 -2.55 -5.56
C VAL A 98 2.37 -3.12 -6.52
N PRO A 99 2.07 -3.15 -7.83
CA PRO A 99 3.07 -3.53 -8.82
C PRO A 99 4.18 -2.48 -8.86
N THR A 100 5.40 -2.94 -9.10
CA THR A 100 6.57 -2.05 -9.27
C THR A 100 6.73 -1.56 -10.71
N GLY A 101 6.08 -2.23 -11.67
CA GLY A 101 5.95 -1.82 -13.07
C GLY A 101 4.49 -1.72 -13.54
N PHE A 102 4.26 -1.15 -14.73
CA PHE A 102 2.91 -0.98 -15.30
C PHE A 102 2.33 -2.27 -15.85
N ASP A 103 3.17 -3.00 -16.57
CA ASP A 103 2.93 -4.22 -17.34
C ASP A 103 3.45 -5.45 -16.59
N GLN A 104 3.50 -5.36 -15.27
CA GLN A 104 4.07 -6.41 -14.45
C GLN A 104 3.09 -7.58 -14.36
N PRO A 105 3.52 -8.84 -14.52
CA PRO A 105 2.61 -9.97 -14.44
C PRO A 105 2.02 -10.12 -13.03
N TYR A 106 0.84 -10.73 -12.96
CA TYR A 106 0.21 -11.01 -11.67
C TYR A 106 1.07 -12.00 -10.84
N PRO A 107 1.43 -11.71 -9.57
CA PRO A 107 2.37 -12.52 -8.79
C PRO A 107 1.91 -13.96 -8.54
N PHE A 108 0.60 -14.22 -8.58
CA PHE A 108 0.04 -15.55 -8.35
C PHE A 108 -0.32 -16.27 -9.67
N TYR A 109 0.18 -15.75 -10.80
CA TYR A 109 0.02 -16.38 -12.10
C TYR A 109 0.77 -17.73 -12.15
N GLY A 110 0.22 -18.72 -12.88
CA GLY A 110 0.90 -20.00 -13.11
C GLY A 110 0.83 -21.02 -11.96
N GLY A 111 -0.12 -20.91 -11.04
CA GLY A 111 -0.37 -21.93 -10.00
C GLY A 111 0.41 -21.73 -8.70
N LYS A 112 1.17 -20.64 -8.59
CA LYS A 112 1.79 -20.25 -7.32
C LYS A 112 0.75 -19.62 -6.41
N ILE A 113 0.39 -20.32 -5.35
CA ILE A 113 -0.70 -19.93 -4.45
C ILE A 113 -0.24 -19.16 -3.21
N GLU A 114 1.05 -19.24 -2.87
CA GLU A 114 1.58 -18.67 -1.64
C GLU A 114 3.00 -18.10 -1.79
N TYR A 115 3.29 -17.10 -0.97
CA TYR A 115 4.62 -16.55 -0.77
C TYR A 115 4.92 -16.41 0.71
N LYS A 116 6.04 -17.00 1.16
CA LYS A 116 6.59 -16.71 2.49
C LYS A 116 7.46 -15.45 2.40
N SER A 117 7.22 -14.50 3.28
CA SER A 117 7.99 -13.25 3.34
C SER A 117 8.04 -12.69 4.76
N ARG A 118 8.59 -11.49 4.90
CA ARG A 118 8.68 -10.74 6.15
C ARG A 118 8.19 -9.32 5.97
N ILE A 119 7.54 -8.79 7.00
CA ILE A 119 7.03 -7.42 7.00
C ILE A 119 8.15 -6.42 7.26
N ARG A 120 8.14 -5.35 6.48
CA ARG A 120 8.96 -4.15 6.68
C ARG A 120 8.02 -2.98 6.89
N LYS A 121 7.78 -2.62 8.16
CA LYS A 121 6.80 -1.60 8.58
C LYS A 121 5.36 -1.97 8.18
N ALA A 122 4.76 -1.26 7.24
CA ALA A 122 3.42 -1.52 6.72
C ALA A 122 3.44 -2.19 5.34
N GLU A 123 4.63 -2.61 4.88
CA GLU A 123 4.85 -3.13 3.55
C GLU A 123 5.47 -4.53 3.61
N VAL A 124 5.15 -5.36 2.61
CA VAL A 124 5.75 -6.69 2.42
C VAL A 124 6.29 -6.77 1.01
N GLU A 125 7.60 -6.96 0.89
CA GLU A 125 8.25 -7.21 -0.40
C GLU A 125 8.29 -8.72 -0.67
N PHE A 126 7.95 -9.16 -1.87
CA PHE A 126 7.94 -10.60 -2.21
C PHE A 126 8.13 -10.85 -3.71
N GLY A 127 8.41 -12.09 -4.11
CA GLY A 127 8.71 -12.44 -5.50
C GLY A 127 10.18 -12.25 -5.84
N CYS A 128 10.88 -13.35 -6.15
CA CYS A 128 12.34 -13.39 -6.26
C CYS A 128 12.88 -12.60 -7.47
N PHE A 129 12.18 -12.65 -8.61
CA PHE A 129 12.62 -12.02 -9.86
C PHE A 129 11.88 -10.71 -10.14
N GLU A 130 10.57 -10.69 -9.91
CA GLU A 130 9.73 -9.57 -10.30
C GLU A 130 9.56 -8.53 -9.17
N LYS A 131 9.86 -8.84 -7.90
CA LYS A 131 9.73 -7.91 -6.75
C LYS A 131 8.40 -7.14 -6.73
N TYR A 132 7.45 -7.68 -5.97
CA TYR A 132 6.15 -7.10 -5.68
C TYR A 132 6.12 -6.49 -4.29
N ARG A 133 5.21 -5.53 -4.07
CA ARG A 133 4.94 -4.95 -2.76
C ARG A 133 3.48 -5.15 -2.38
N ALA A 134 3.23 -5.56 -1.16
CA ALA A 134 1.90 -5.54 -0.55
C ALA A 134 1.89 -4.50 0.56
N VAL A 135 0.97 -3.53 0.49
CA VAL A 135 0.79 -2.50 1.52
C VAL A 135 -0.42 -2.88 2.35
N LEU A 136 -0.23 -3.08 3.65
CA LEU A 136 -1.31 -3.46 4.56
C LEU A 136 -2.40 -2.39 4.58
N ASP A 137 -3.66 -2.80 4.44
CA ASP A 137 -4.80 -1.89 4.44
C ASP A 137 -5.14 -1.50 5.89
N GLY A 138 -5.24 -0.19 6.16
CA GLY A 138 -5.65 0.32 7.47
C GLY A 138 -4.51 0.52 8.48
N ASN A 139 -4.87 0.63 9.76
CA ASN A 139 -3.90 0.85 10.82
C ASN A 139 -3.22 -0.49 11.17
N VAL A 140 -1.93 -0.61 10.85
CA VAL A 140 -1.12 -1.75 11.24
C VAL A 140 -1.01 -1.80 12.77
N GLN A 141 -1.58 -2.85 13.35
CA GLN A 141 -1.80 -3.01 14.80
C GLN A 141 -0.51 -3.39 15.55
N PHE A 142 0.59 -3.59 14.83
CA PHE A 142 1.86 -4.08 15.34
C PHE A 142 3.00 -3.25 14.75
N ALA A 143 3.91 -2.77 15.61
CA ALA A 143 5.19 -2.22 15.18
C ALA A 143 6.20 -3.34 14.90
N VAL A 144 5.78 -4.43 14.24
CA VAL A 144 6.67 -5.58 14.07
C VAL A 144 7.47 -5.36 12.80
N LEU A 145 8.66 -4.82 12.98
CA LEU A 145 9.72 -4.92 11.99
C LEU A 145 10.12 -6.40 11.87
N ASP A 146 10.14 -6.91 10.65
CA ASP A 146 10.67 -8.23 10.28
C ASP A 146 9.85 -9.47 10.70
N ALA A 147 8.55 -9.30 10.97
CA ALA A 147 7.65 -10.41 11.28
C ALA A 147 7.50 -11.39 10.10
N PRO A 148 7.65 -12.71 10.31
CA PRO A 148 7.35 -13.69 9.28
C PRO A 148 5.86 -13.71 8.95
N CYS A 149 5.55 -13.79 7.65
CA CYS A 149 4.19 -13.81 7.16
C CYS A 149 4.06 -14.63 5.86
N THR A 150 2.85 -15.07 5.57
CA THR A 150 2.47 -15.73 4.33
C THR A 150 1.49 -14.85 3.55
N ILE A 151 1.76 -14.66 2.26
CA ILE A 151 0.94 -13.86 1.35
C ILE A 151 0.15 -14.80 0.45
N LEU A 152 -1.18 -14.62 0.43
CA LEU A 152 -2.13 -15.38 -0.40
C LEU A 152 -2.97 -14.42 -1.28
N PRO A 153 -3.43 -14.85 -2.46
CA PRO A 153 -4.25 -14.00 -3.33
C PRO A 153 -5.65 -13.76 -2.74
N PHE A 154 -6.28 -12.64 -3.10
CA PHE A 154 -7.74 -12.58 -3.16
C PHE A 154 -8.20 -13.09 -4.53
N TYR A 155 -9.15 -14.03 -4.55
CA TYR A 155 -9.65 -14.59 -5.81
C TYR A 155 -10.52 -13.60 -6.59
N ASP A 156 -11.22 -12.71 -5.88
CA ASP A 156 -12.18 -11.77 -6.49
C ASP A 156 -11.55 -10.42 -6.85
N ASP A 157 -10.33 -10.14 -6.38
CA ASP A 157 -9.65 -8.85 -6.59
C ASP A 157 -8.14 -9.06 -6.83
N PRO A 158 -7.66 -8.90 -8.08
CA PRO A 158 -6.28 -9.15 -8.43
C PRO A 158 -5.30 -8.11 -7.85
N MET A 159 -5.79 -6.97 -7.36
CA MET A 159 -4.94 -5.96 -6.72
C MET A 159 -4.96 -6.10 -5.20
N ARG A 160 -5.51 -7.20 -4.66
CA ARG A 160 -5.52 -7.46 -3.22
C ARG A 160 -4.94 -8.82 -2.88
N CYS A 161 -4.32 -8.88 -1.72
CA CYS A 161 -3.85 -10.11 -1.12
C CYS A 161 -4.18 -10.16 0.37
N ARG A 162 -4.11 -11.36 0.94
CA ARG A 162 -4.17 -11.61 2.36
C ARG A 162 -2.74 -11.78 2.87
N VAL A 163 -2.41 -11.07 3.93
CA VAL A 163 -1.17 -11.25 4.67
C VAL A 163 -1.52 -11.97 5.96
N ILE A 164 -1.04 -13.21 6.09
CA ILE A 164 -1.25 -14.07 7.25
C ILE A 164 0.01 -14.04 8.09
N PHE A 165 -0.12 -13.59 9.34
CA PHE A 165 0.96 -13.58 10.30
C PHE A 165 1.13 -14.95 10.95
N ASP A 166 2.36 -15.29 11.31
CA ASP A 166 2.63 -16.49 12.08
C ASP A 166 2.00 -16.40 13.48
N ASP A 167 1.55 -17.55 14.01
CA ASP A 167 0.87 -17.61 15.32
C ASP A 167 1.76 -17.09 16.46
N ALA A 168 3.07 -17.34 16.37
CA ALA A 168 4.05 -16.82 17.33
C ALA A 168 4.06 -15.28 17.36
N THR A 169 4.00 -14.64 16.19
CA THR A 169 3.96 -13.18 16.09
C THR A 169 2.70 -12.61 16.74
N ILE A 170 1.54 -13.22 16.46
CA ILE A 170 0.25 -12.79 17.03
C ILE A 170 0.22 -13.03 18.54
N TYR A 171 0.74 -14.17 19.02
CA TYR A 171 0.87 -14.47 20.44
C TYR A 171 1.70 -13.41 21.17
N LEU A 172 2.88 -13.09 20.64
CA LEU A 172 3.77 -12.08 21.22
C LEU A 172 3.10 -10.69 21.23
N ALA A 173 2.48 -10.30 20.12
CA ALA A 173 1.77 -9.02 20.03
C ALA A 173 0.62 -8.93 21.05
N ARG A 174 -0.18 -9.99 21.20
CA ARG A 174 -1.29 -10.05 22.17
C ARG A 174 -0.84 -10.02 23.62
N LYS A 175 0.22 -10.76 23.94
CA LYS A 175 0.70 -10.93 25.31
C LYS A 175 1.45 -9.70 25.82
N TYR A 176 2.21 -9.06 24.94
CA TYR A 176 3.15 -8.02 25.34
C TYR A 176 2.75 -6.61 24.85
N GLY A 177 1.88 -6.50 23.85
CA GLY A 177 1.42 -5.20 23.34
C GLY A 177 2.37 -4.54 22.33
N GLN A 178 1.95 -3.40 21.79
CA GLN A 178 2.68 -2.66 20.76
C GLN A 178 3.97 -2.05 21.35
N GLY A 179 5.15 -2.45 20.84
CA GLY A 179 6.45 -1.90 21.24
C GLY A 179 7.20 -2.67 22.33
N VAL A 180 6.63 -3.77 22.85
CA VAL A 180 7.31 -4.56 23.89
C VAL A 180 8.34 -5.54 23.32
N HIS A 181 8.31 -5.88 22.04
CA HIS A 181 9.42 -6.60 21.42
C HIS A 181 10.73 -5.78 21.51
N ASP A 182 10.71 -4.50 21.13
CA ASP A 182 11.89 -3.64 21.22
C ASP A 182 12.34 -3.45 22.66
N LYS A 183 11.39 -3.34 23.60
CA LYS A 183 11.68 -3.29 25.03
C LYS A 183 12.30 -4.61 25.55
N LEU A 184 11.75 -5.76 25.19
CA LEU A 184 12.26 -7.08 25.59
C LEU A 184 13.62 -7.38 24.97
N VAL A 185 13.85 -6.98 23.73
CA VAL A 185 15.17 -7.06 23.09
C VAL A 185 16.15 -6.14 23.81
N ALA A 186 15.76 -4.91 24.14
CA ALA A 186 16.60 -4.00 24.92
C ALA A 186 16.91 -4.55 26.31
N ASP A 187 15.92 -5.11 27.00
CA ASP A 187 16.08 -5.69 28.33
C ASP A 187 16.98 -6.94 28.29
N ALA A 188 16.79 -7.83 27.30
CA ALA A 188 17.63 -9.02 27.10
C ALA A 188 19.07 -8.67 26.70
N VAL A 189 19.26 -7.63 25.87
CA VAL A 189 20.59 -7.12 25.52
C VAL A 189 21.28 -6.52 26.75
N ASN A 190 20.56 -5.76 27.57
CA ASN A 190 21.09 -5.21 28.82
C ASN A 190 21.49 -6.29 29.82
N GLU A 191 20.68 -7.35 29.98
CA GLU A 191 21.04 -8.50 30.83
C GLU A 191 22.31 -9.20 30.33
N LEU A 192 22.42 -9.45 29.02
CA LEU A 192 23.61 -10.07 28.43
C LEU A 192 24.87 -9.19 28.60
N GLN A 193 24.74 -7.87 28.44
CA GLN A 193 25.84 -6.95 28.66
C GLN A 193 26.29 -6.92 30.13
N GLN A 194 25.36 -6.99 31.08
CA GLN A 194 25.70 -7.08 32.50
C GLN A 194 26.43 -8.39 32.82
N LEU A 195 25.99 -9.51 32.25
CA LEU A 195 26.65 -10.81 32.43
C LEU A 195 28.07 -10.85 31.83
N LEU A 196 28.28 -10.19 30.69
CA LEU A 196 29.60 -10.10 30.03
C LEU A 196 30.55 -9.09 30.68
N ALA A 197 30.03 -8.09 31.39
CA ALA A 197 30.83 -7.08 32.09
C ALA A 197 31.38 -7.56 33.45
N ILE A 198 30.92 -8.71 33.95
CA ILE A 198 31.35 -9.33 35.22
C ILE A 198 32.48 -10.35 35.00
N THR A 199 32.85 -10.64 33.75
CA THR A 199 34.06 -11.38 33.34
C THR A 199 35.19 -10.45 32.95
#